data_AF-A0A6A2YXE2-F1
#
_entry.id   AF-A0A6A2YXE2-F1
#
_cell.length_a   1.000
_cell.length_b   1.000
_cell.length_c   1.000
_cell.angle_alpha   90.00
_cell.angle_beta   90.00
_cell.angle_gamma   90.00
#
_symmetry.space_group_name_H-M   'P 1'
#
loop_
_entity.id
_entity.type
_entity.pdbx_description
1 polymer ?
#
loop_
_entity_poly.entity_id
_entity_poly.type
_entity_poly.pdbx_seq_one_letter_code
_entity_poly.pdbx_strand_id
1 'polypeptide(L)'
;MLDLYQDKATIDSWYQLKDAVLPGENPFTKTHGMKINEYLRNDARFGDVFKVAMIDYNKLFVEEMLKSYRGFDGLNSLVDVGGGNGFILHSIVSKYPSIKGINFDLPHIIEKSPSYPGIKNVAGDAFESVPEGDAIFTKVRP
;
A
#
# COMPACT_ATOMS: atom_id res chain seq x y z
N MET A 1 2.46 -11.05 8.01
CA MET A 1 2.14 -10.11 9.12
C MET A 1 2.83 -10.47 10.41
N LEU A 2 2.81 -11.73 10.86
CA LEU A 2 3.47 -12.13 12.12
C LEU A 2 4.96 -11.76 12.15
N ASP A 3 5.71 -12.11 11.10
CA ASP A 3 7.14 -11.83 11.01
C ASP A 3 7.44 -10.32 11.08
N LEU A 4 6.60 -9.48 10.46
CA LEU A 4 6.74 -8.03 10.53
C LEU A 4 6.57 -7.51 11.98
N TYR A 5 5.59 -8.03 12.71
CA TYR A 5 5.34 -7.60 14.09
C TYR A 5 6.35 -8.15 15.10
N GLN A 6 6.91 -9.33 14.83
CA GLN A 6 7.93 -9.96 15.67
C GLN A 6 9.35 -9.58 15.28
N ASP A 7 9.53 -8.89 14.15
CA ASP A 7 10.84 -8.42 13.73
C ASP A 7 11.47 -7.53 14.79
N LYS A 8 12.77 -7.69 15.00
CA LYS A 8 13.54 -6.91 15.97
C LYS A 8 13.33 -5.40 15.77
N ALA A 9 13.30 -4.90 14.53
CA ALA A 9 13.11 -3.48 14.26
C ALA A 9 11.75 -2.97 14.78
N THR A 10 10.70 -3.78 14.65
CA THR A 10 9.36 -3.47 15.18
C THR A 10 9.32 -3.59 16.70
N ILE A 11 9.85 -4.68 17.27
CA ILE A 11 9.86 -4.93 18.72
C ILE A 11 10.65 -3.86 19.48
N ASP A 12 11.82 -3.44 18.97
CA ASP A 12 12.62 -2.41 19.61
C ASP A 12 11.90 -1.05 19.66
N SER A 13 11.01 -0.79 18.71
CA SER A 13 10.17 0.41 18.70
C SER A 13 9.13 0.41 19.83
N TRP A 14 8.61 -0.77 20.19
CA TRP A 14 7.68 -0.90 21.31
C TRP A 14 8.33 -0.60 22.66
N TYR A 15 9.60 -0.93 22.85
CA TYR A 15 10.32 -0.60 24.08
C TYR A 15 10.51 0.92 24.27
N GLN A 16 10.49 1.70 23.20
CA GLN A 16 10.59 3.16 23.25
C GLN A 16 9.23 3.87 23.33
N LEU A 17 8.11 3.14 23.30
CA LEU A 17 6.77 3.74 23.25
C LEU A 17 6.52 4.70 24.43
N LYS A 18 6.84 4.28 25.65
CA LYS A 18 6.66 5.10 26.85
C LYS A 18 7.40 6.44 26.74
N ASP A 19 8.65 6.39 26.28
CA ASP A 19 9.53 7.55 26.24
C ASP A 19 9.26 8.43 25.01
N ALA A 20 8.58 7.90 23.98
CA ALA A 20 8.15 8.63 22.80
C ALA A 20 6.82 9.37 23.00
N VAL A 21 5.90 8.81 23.80
CA VAL A 21 4.58 9.42 24.03
C VAL A 21 4.67 10.79 24.73
N LEU A 22 5.54 10.91 25.74
CA LEU A 22 5.69 12.15 26.51
C LEU A 22 6.09 13.37 25.65
N PRO A 23 7.11 13.29 24.78
CA PRO A 23 7.47 14.38 23.87
C PRO A 23 6.61 14.43 22.58
N GLY A 24 5.70 13.47 22.35
CA GLY A 24 4.94 13.38 21.10
C GLY A 24 5.75 12.90 19.90
N GLU A 25 6.78 12.09 20.14
CA GLU A 25 7.64 11.51 19.12
C GLU A 25 7.06 10.21 18.55
N ASN A 26 7.47 9.85 17.33
CA ASN A 26 7.20 8.52 16.78
C ASN A 26 8.16 7.49 17.42
N PRO A 27 7.67 6.38 18.04
CA PRO A 27 8.53 5.40 18.69
C PRO A 27 9.57 4.78 17.76
N PHE A 28 9.21 4.49 16.51
CA PHE A 28 10.12 3.91 15.52
C PHE A 28 11.27 4.88 15.21
N THR A 29 10.96 6.15 15.01
CA THR A 29 11.97 7.19 14.78
C THR A 29 12.86 7.42 15.99
N LYS A 30 12.31 7.35 17.21
CA LYS A 30 13.09 7.44 18.45
C LYS A 30 14.08 6.28 18.57
N THR A 31 13.66 5.06 18.25
CA THR A 31 14.52 3.86 18.33
C THR A 31 15.61 3.86 17.27
N HIS A 32 15.27 4.18 16.02
CA HIS A 32 16.15 3.93 14.86
C HIS A 32 16.80 5.20 14.29
N GLY A 33 16.45 6.38 14.82
CA GLY A 33 16.98 7.67 14.37
C GLY A 33 16.51 8.12 12.97
N MET A 34 15.59 7.39 12.34
CA MET A 34 15.08 7.67 11.00
C MET A 34 13.61 7.26 10.86
N LYS A 35 12.93 7.75 9.83
CA LYS A 35 11.53 7.38 9.58
C LYS A 35 11.45 5.95 9.02
N ILE A 36 10.32 5.26 9.25
CA ILE A 36 10.15 3.87 8.80
C ILE A 36 10.34 3.70 7.28
N ASN A 37 9.91 4.68 6.48
CA ASN A 37 10.10 4.67 5.03
C ASN A 37 11.57 4.78 4.61
N GLU A 38 12.41 5.47 5.39
CA GLU A 38 13.86 5.53 5.19
C GLU A 38 14.51 4.22 5.64
N TYR A 39 14.09 3.70 6.80
CA TYR A 39 14.59 2.43 7.33
C TYR A 39 14.32 1.26 6.37
N LEU A 40 13.12 1.17 5.80
CA LEU A 40 12.75 0.17 4.79
C LEU A 40 13.62 0.19 3.54
N ARG A 41 14.21 1.35 3.20
CA ARG A 41 15.14 1.48 2.06
C ARG A 41 16.57 1.11 2.44
N ASN A 42 16.96 1.34 3.70
CA ASN A 42 18.33 1.15 4.17
C ASN A 42 18.59 -0.27 4.68
N ASP A 43 17.59 -0.95 5.26
CA ASP A 43 17.68 -2.33 5.73
C ASP A 43 16.93 -3.25 4.76
N ALA A 44 17.66 -3.84 3.82
CA ALA A 44 17.08 -4.73 2.81
C ALA A 44 16.35 -5.94 3.42
N ARG A 45 16.86 -6.49 4.54
CA ARG A 45 16.24 -7.63 5.21
C ARG A 45 14.88 -7.25 5.79
N PHE A 46 14.80 -6.12 6.49
CA PHE A 46 13.51 -5.63 7.02
C PHE A 46 12.56 -5.18 5.90
N GLY A 47 13.10 -4.57 4.84
CA GLY A 47 12.36 -4.22 3.63
C GLY A 47 11.67 -5.43 3.00
N ASP A 48 12.37 -6.57 2.92
CA ASP A 48 11.81 -7.82 2.40
C ASP A 48 10.73 -8.40 3.33
N VAL A 49 10.97 -8.41 4.66
CA VAL A 49 9.96 -8.85 5.65
C VAL A 49 8.67 -8.02 5.52
N PHE A 50 8.81 -6.69 5.43
CA PHE A 50 7.68 -5.78 5.25
C PHE A 50 6.96 -6.05 3.92
N LYS A 51 7.70 -6.20 2.82
CA LYS A 51 7.14 -6.46 1.50
C LYS A 51 6.34 -7.76 1.47
N VAL A 52 6.88 -8.86 1.98
CA VAL A 52 6.19 -10.16 2.08
C VAL A 52 4.93 -10.02 2.93
N ALA A 53 5.04 -9.37 4.10
CA ALA A 53 3.90 -9.16 4.98
C ALA A 53 2.77 -8.37 4.30
N MET A 54 3.09 -7.33 3.52
CA MET A 54 2.10 -6.53 2.78
C MET A 54 1.48 -7.29 1.62
N ILE A 55 2.24 -8.14 0.91
CA ILE A 55 1.70 -9.00 -0.16
C ILE A 55 0.62 -9.92 0.41
N ASP A 56 0.91 -10.63 1.50
CA ASP A 56 -0.02 -11.59 2.08
C ASP A 56 -1.23 -10.89 2.71
N TYR A 57 -1.01 -9.76 3.38
CA TYR A 57 -2.11 -8.97 3.93
C TYR A 57 -3.04 -8.43 2.85
N ASN A 58 -2.50 -7.92 1.73
CA ASN A 58 -3.31 -7.37 0.64
C ASN A 58 -4.20 -8.44 0.00
N LYS A 59 -3.74 -9.69 -0.11
CA LYS A 59 -4.55 -10.83 -0.58
C LYS A 59 -5.78 -11.04 0.31
N LEU A 60 -5.55 -11.21 1.61
CA LEU A 60 -6.65 -11.43 2.57
C LEU A 60 -7.61 -10.24 2.62
N PHE A 61 -7.07 -9.03 2.61
CA PHE A 61 -7.87 -7.79 2.62
C PHE A 61 -8.78 -7.69 1.39
N VAL A 62 -8.24 -7.86 0.18
CA VAL A 62 -9.02 -7.69 -1.05
C VAL A 62 -10.04 -8.81 -1.23
N GLU A 63 -9.69 -10.04 -0.86
CA GLU A 63 -10.62 -11.18 -0.87
C GLU A 63 -11.82 -10.92 0.04
N GLU A 64 -11.59 -10.46 1.27
CA GLU A 64 -12.68 -10.21 2.22
C GLU A 64 -13.53 -8.99 1.82
N MET A 65 -12.89 -7.89 1.41
CA MET A 65 -13.59 -6.70 0.93
C MET A 65 -14.52 -7.05 -0.23
N LEU A 66 -14.04 -7.80 -1.22
CA LEU A 66 -14.84 -8.13 -2.39
C LEU A 66 -16.01 -9.07 -2.08
N LYS A 67 -16.05 -9.79 -0.95
CA LYS A 67 -17.20 -10.63 -0.60
C LYS A 67 -18.47 -9.82 -0.32
N SER A 68 -18.33 -8.67 0.34
CA SER A 68 -19.47 -7.89 0.84
C SER A 68 -19.60 -6.51 0.20
N TYR A 69 -18.49 -5.91 -0.25
CA TYR A 69 -18.52 -4.57 -0.83
C TYR A 69 -18.98 -4.61 -2.29
N ARG A 70 -20.09 -3.91 -2.55
CA ARG A 70 -20.73 -3.79 -3.88
C ARG A 70 -20.54 -2.41 -4.53
N GLY A 71 -19.81 -1.49 -3.90
CA GLY A 71 -19.66 -0.12 -4.40
C GLY A 71 -18.86 0.03 -5.70
N PHE A 72 -18.40 -1.07 -6.30
CA PHE A 72 -17.80 -1.09 -7.64
C PHE A 72 -18.81 -1.39 -8.75
N ASP A 73 -20.04 -1.80 -8.40
CA ASP A 73 -21.08 -2.12 -9.38
C ASP A 73 -21.41 -0.89 -10.25
N GLY A 74 -21.43 -1.09 -11.57
CA GLY A 74 -21.81 -0.04 -12.53
C GLY A 74 -20.72 0.97 -12.88
N LEU A 75 -19.54 0.89 -12.26
CA LEU A 75 -18.40 1.72 -12.67
C LEU A 75 -17.89 1.29 -14.06
N ASN A 76 -17.46 2.26 -14.85
CA ASN A 76 -16.74 2.06 -16.11
C ASN A 76 -15.22 2.27 -15.93
N SER A 77 -14.82 3.09 -14.96
CA SER A 77 -13.42 3.37 -14.66
C SER A 77 -13.14 3.50 -13.16
N LEU A 78 -11.98 3.04 -12.73
CA LEU A 78 -11.54 3.11 -11.33
C LEU A 78 -10.06 3.48 -11.26
N VAL A 79 -9.73 4.49 -10.48
CA VAL A 79 -8.36 4.93 -10.21
C VAL A 79 -7.92 4.44 -8.83
N ASP A 80 -6.88 3.63 -8.75
CA ASP A 80 -6.24 3.22 -7.49
C ASP A 80 -5.06 4.15 -7.19
N VAL A 81 -5.24 5.06 -6.23
CA VAL A 81 -4.24 6.06 -5.86
C VAL A 81 -3.35 5.53 -4.75
N GLY A 82 -2.04 5.46 -5.03
CA GLY A 82 -1.09 4.76 -4.17
C GLY A 82 -1.21 3.24 -4.27
N GLY A 83 -1.66 2.75 -5.44
CA GLY A 83 -1.97 1.34 -5.69
C GLY A 83 -0.74 0.42 -5.72
N GLY A 84 0.47 0.96 -5.67
CA GLY A 84 1.71 0.21 -5.60
C GLY A 84 1.91 -0.67 -6.83
N ASN A 85 2.07 -1.97 -6.60
CA ASN A 85 2.20 -2.95 -7.66
C ASN A 85 0.88 -3.22 -8.43
N GLY A 86 -0.24 -2.59 -8.05
CA GLY A 86 -1.53 -2.72 -8.73
C GLY A 86 -2.29 -4.00 -8.40
N PHE A 87 -1.83 -4.83 -7.45
CA PHE A 87 -2.45 -6.12 -7.14
C PHE A 87 -3.91 -6.00 -6.70
N ILE A 88 -4.24 -5.03 -5.84
CA ILE A 88 -5.61 -4.84 -5.34
C ILE A 88 -6.54 -4.44 -6.49
N LEU A 89 -6.14 -3.45 -7.29
CA LEU A 89 -6.87 -3.06 -8.48
C LEU A 89 -7.06 -4.23 -9.46
N HIS A 90 -6.03 -5.06 -9.64
CA HIS A 90 -6.13 -6.27 -10.48
C HIS A 90 -7.18 -7.25 -9.97
N SER A 91 -7.27 -7.48 -8.66
CA SER A 91 -8.33 -8.31 -8.08
C SER A 91 -9.73 -7.70 -8.27
N ILE A 92 -9.86 -6.37 -8.16
CA ILE A 92 -11.13 -5.67 -8.43
C ILE A 92 -11.53 -5.82 -9.90
N VAL A 93 -10.64 -5.47 -10.85
CA VAL A 93 -10.92 -5.55 -12.29
C VAL A 93 -11.17 -7.00 -12.75
N SER A 94 -10.51 -7.98 -12.13
CA SER A 94 -10.78 -9.40 -12.43
C SER A 94 -12.20 -9.83 -12.03
N LYS A 95 -12.76 -9.25 -10.96
CA LYS A 95 -14.15 -9.48 -10.55
C LYS A 95 -15.16 -8.64 -11.35
N TYR A 96 -14.75 -7.46 -11.81
CA TYR A 96 -15.55 -6.53 -12.60
C TYR A 96 -14.87 -6.20 -13.94
N PRO A 97 -14.88 -7.12 -14.92
CA PRO A 97 -14.10 -6.98 -16.16
C PRO A 97 -14.50 -5.79 -17.05
N SER A 98 -15.67 -5.18 -16.80
CA SER A 98 -16.11 -3.96 -17.49
C SER A 98 -15.37 -2.70 -17.02
N ILE A 99 -14.77 -2.72 -15.84
CA ILE A 99 -14.04 -1.58 -15.28
C ILE A 99 -12.67 -1.47 -15.96
N LYS A 100 -12.37 -0.29 -16.49
CA LYS A 100 -11.03 0.10 -16.90
C LYS A 100 -10.26 0.62 -15.68
N GLY A 101 -9.23 -0.10 -15.27
CA GLY A 101 -8.41 0.28 -14.12
C GLY A 101 -7.28 1.25 -14.48
N ILE A 102 -7.03 2.22 -13.60
CA ILE A 102 -5.83 3.06 -13.63
C ILE A 102 -5.09 2.86 -12.30
N ASN A 103 -3.91 2.24 -12.35
CA ASN A 103 -3.03 2.15 -11.19
C ASN A 103 -2.12 3.39 -11.18
N PHE A 104 -2.24 4.23 -10.15
CA PHE A 104 -1.55 5.50 -10.04
C PHE A 104 -0.63 5.53 -8.83
N ASP A 105 0.67 5.74 -9.05
CA ASP A 105 1.68 5.82 -7.99
C ASP A 105 2.90 6.63 -8.46
N LEU A 106 3.89 6.79 -7.59
CA LEU A 106 5.13 7.50 -7.89
C LEU A 106 5.89 6.83 -9.05
N PRO A 107 6.66 7.59 -9.86
CA PRO A 107 7.37 7.05 -11.03
C PRO A 107 8.21 5.81 -10.75
N HIS A 108 9.00 5.82 -9.69
CA HIS A 108 9.89 4.71 -9.32
C HIS A 108 9.15 3.45 -8.83
N ILE A 109 7.87 3.58 -8.45
CA ILE A 109 7.00 2.46 -8.11
C ILE A 109 6.41 1.89 -9.40
N ILE A 110 5.80 2.75 -10.22
CA ILE A 110 5.18 2.37 -11.49
C ILE A 110 6.16 1.70 -12.46
N GLU A 111 7.41 2.16 -12.52
CA GLU A 111 8.47 1.55 -13.34
C GLU A 111 8.70 0.06 -13.00
N LYS A 112 8.47 -0.34 -11.74
CA LYS A 112 8.64 -1.70 -11.25
C LYS A 112 7.33 -2.49 -11.18
N SER A 113 6.20 -1.83 -11.46
CA SER A 113 4.90 -2.45 -11.36
C SER A 113 4.65 -3.40 -12.54
N PRO A 114 4.10 -4.60 -12.29
CA PRO A 114 3.73 -5.51 -13.37
C PRO A 114 2.63 -4.91 -14.24
N SER A 115 2.54 -5.41 -15.47
CA SER A 115 1.40 -5.11 -16.35
C SER A 115 0.28 -6.12 -16.09
N TYR A 116 -0.93 -5.62 -15.86
CA TYR A 116 -2.13 -6.44 -15.71
C TYR A 116 -3.14 -6.15 -16.83
N PRO A 117 -3.84 -7.16 -17.37
CA PRO A 117 -4.91 -6.94 -18.34
C PRO A 117 -6.00 -6.02 -17.77
N GLY A 118 -6.47 -5.07 -18.59
CA GLY A 118 -7.52 -4.11 -18.19
C GLY A 118 -7.04 -2.97 -17.27
N ILE A 119 -5.74 -2.91 -16.96
CA ILE A 119 -5.15 -1.87 -16.10
C ILE A 119 -4.09 -1.07 -16.85
N LYS A 120 -4.16 0.25 -16.73
CA LYS A 120 -3.13 1.18 -17.18
C LYS A 120 -2.33 1.68 -15.97
N ASN A 121 -1.02 1.49 -16.00
CA ASN A 121 -0.12 2.10 -15.02
C ASN A 121 0.17 3.56 -15.40
N VAL A 122 0.02 4.48 -14.46
CA VAL A 122 0.25 5.92 -14.65
C VAL A 122 1.12 6.45 -13.51
N ALA A 123 2.24 7.07 -13.85
CA ALA A 123 3.14 7.69 -12.89
C ALA A 123 2.74 9.15 -12.62
N GLY A 124 2.81 9.58 -11.36
CA GLY A 124 2.63 10.99 -10.98
C GLY A 124 2.69 11.19 -9.48
N ASP A 125 2.32 12.40 -9.04
CA ASP A 125 2.18 12.77 -7.64
C ASP A 125 0.72 13.12 -7.32
N ALA A 126 0.11 12.36 -6.41
CA ALA A 126 -1.28 12.54 -5.99
C ALA A 126 -1.55 13.86 -5.27
N PHE A 127 -0.50 14.51 -4.74
CA PHE A 127 -0.60 15.84 -4.14
C PHE A 127 -0.65 16.96 -5.18
N GLU A 128 -0.21 16.70 -6.40
CA GLU A 128 -0.32 17.64 -7.52
C GLU A 128 -1.60 17.40 -8.33
N SER A 129 -1.83 16.16 -8.76
CA SER A 129 -3.02 15.77 -9.51
C SER A 129 -3.25 14.27 -9.47
N VAL A 130 -4.50 13.87 -9.73
CA VAL A 130 -4.89 12.46 -9.88
C VAL A 130 -5.59 12.27 -11.23
N PRO A 131 -5.42 11.12 -11.91
CA PRO A 131 -6.18 10.81 -13.11
C PRO A 131 -7.69 10.84 -12.87
N GLU A 132 -8.44 11.20 -13.90
CA GLU A 132 -9.90 11.13 -13.86
C GLU A 132 -10.41 9.68 -13.97
N GLY A 133 -11.50 9.40 -13.28
CA GLY A 133 -12.26 8.16 -13.35
C GLY A 133 -13.58 8.30 -12.61
N ASP A 134 -14.48 7.33 -12.77
CA ASP A 134 -15.81 7.36 -12.14
C ASP A 134 -15.69 7.29 -10.60
N ALA A 135 -14.65 6.64 -10.11
CA ALA A 135 -14.32 6.56 -8.68
C ALA A 135 -12.81 6.49 -8.44
N ILE A 136 -12.42 6.85 -7.21
CA ILE A 136 -11.07 6.67 -6.67
C ILE A 136 -11.13 5.64 -5.54
N PHE A 137 -10.22 4.67 -5.59
CA PHE A 137 -9.92 3.77 -4.51
C PHE A 137 -8.59 4.18 -3.86
N THR A 138 -8.54 4.12 -2.52
CA THR A 138 -7.29 4.30 -1.77
C THR A 138 -7.29 3.33 -0.60
N LYS A 139 -6.16 2.65 -0.40
CA LYS A 139 -5.89 1.88 0.81
C LYS A 139 -4.90 2.67 1.66
N VAL A 140 -5.42 3.33 2.68
CA VAL A 140 -4.59 3.98 3.69
C VAL A 140 -3.79 2.89 4.41
N ARG A 141 -2.47 2.99 4.37
CA ARG A 141 -1.62 2.13 5.21
C ARG A 141 -1.77 2.61 6.65
N PRO A 142 -2.18 1.74 7.59
CA PRO A 142 -2.23 2.11 9.00
C PRO A 142 -0.84 2.50 9.53
#